data_AF-A0A2B4RZY3-F1
#
_entry.id   AF-A0A2B4RZY3-F1
#
_cell.length_a   1.000
_cell.length_b   1.000
_cell.length_c   1.000
_cell.angle_alpha   90.00
_cell.angle_beta   90.00
_cell.angle_gamma   90.00
#
_symmetry.space_group_name_H-M   'P 1'
#
loop_
_entity.id
_entity.type
_entity.pdbx_description
1 polymer ?
#
loop_
_entity_poly.entity_id
_entity_poly.type
_entity_poly.pdbx_seq_one_letter_code
_entity_poly.pdbx_strand_id
1 'polypeptide(L)'
;MFDLNYGIPIYSAYVVTQAQASQFGTVKRTKDEWRQEPSGITHQASDDAYERQTTYAKGHLLPAETYSFTDGHLDSTFTYTNAVPQKTKFNSGAWSQYEREIRNYATLTCSTKGGNLFLITGISEAHIEQDKAGALNAVQKGLEFMKPSEYNIAIPRSMWTAGCCIHPTAGALGAFAVIGNNLYSKSAINMFQTTVPQLKGFLLTGVQGFGGPAIALFPGNPKCSDPAKQVYLRPAPSK
;
A
#
# COMPACT_ATOMS: atom_id res chain seq x y z
N MET A 1 2.78 1.34 11.21
CA MET A 1 4.15 1.52 11.75
C MET A 1 4.77 2.73 11.08
N PHE A 2 5.40 3.62 11.85
CA PHE A 2 5.98 4.86 11.37
C PHE A 2 7.47 4.93 11.69
N ASP A 3 8.28 5.46 10.77
CA ASP A 3 9.72 5.60 10.97
C ASP A 3 10.10 7.08 11.05
N LEU A 4 10.63 7.48 12.22
CA LEU A 4 11.02 8.86 12.48
C LEU A 4 12.22 9.29 11.65
N ASN A 5 13.15 8.41 11.29
CA ASN A 5 14.31 8.80 10.48
C ASN A 5 13.89 9.13 9.04
N TYR A 6 12.85 8.47 8.55
CA TYR A 6 12.37 8.65 7.18
C TYR A 6 11.26 9.71 7.10
N GLY A 7 10.60 10.02 8.22
CA GLY A 7 9.49 10.95 8.27
C GLY A 7 8.23 10.45 7.55
N ILE A 8 8.11 9.14 7.35
CA ILE A 8 7.00 8.49 6.64
C ILE A 8 6.58 7.17 7.30
N PRO A 9 5.33 6.72 7.09
CA PRO A 9 4.93 5.37 7.46
C PRO A 9 5.55 4.31 6.58
N ILE A 10 5.70 3.15 7.20
CA ILE A 10 6.36 2.00 6.60
C ILE A 10 5.34 1.01 6.07
N TYR A 11 4.36 0.71 6.91
CA TYR A 11 3.20 -0.04 6.52
C TYR A 11 2.00 0.38 7.37
N SER A 12 0.82 0.23 6.78
CA SER A 12 -0.46 0.21 7.46
C SER A 12 -1.04 -1.19 7.32
N ALA A 13 -1.52 -1.76 8.42
CA ALA A 13 -2.20 -3.04 8.46
C ALA A 13 -3.65 -2.81 8.89
N TYR A 14 -4.60 -3.34 8.14
CA TYR A 14 -6.01 -3.06 8.33
C TYR A 14 -6.85 -4.25 7.85
N VAL A 15 -8.09 -4.31 8.33
CA VAL A 15 -9.05 -5.35 7.95
C VAL A 15 -10.28 -4.71 7.33
N VAL A 16 -10.78 -5.32 6.26
CA VAL A 16 -12.13 -5.08 5.76
C VAL A 16 -12.94 -6.31 6.14
N THR A 17 -13.90 -6.11 7.05
CA THR A 17 -14.81 -7.19 7.44
C THR A 17 -15.78 -7.52 6.32
N GLN A 18 -16.38 -8.71 6.37
CA GLN A 18 -17.43 -9.13 5.46
C GLN A 18 -18.54 -8.07 5.33
N ALA A 19 -18.98 -7.49 6.45
CA ALA A 19 -20.04 -6.47 6.48
C ALA A 19 -19.60 -5.14 5.86
N GLN A 20 -18.32 -4.77 6.00
CA GLN A 20 -17.77 -3.53 5.45
C GLN A 20 -17.49 -3.62 3.95
N ALA A 21 -17.30 -4.82 3.39
CA ALA A 21 -16.87 -4.99 1.99
C ALA A 21 -17.86 -4.41 0.95
N SER A 22 -19.13 -4.20 1.31
CA SER A 22 -20.13 -3.56 0.45
C SER A 22 -20.31 -2.06 0.71
N GLN A 23 -19.57 -1.49 1.68
CA GLN A 23 -19.73 -0.13 2.19
C GLN A 23 -18.62 0.84 1.73
N PHE A 24 -17.78 0.41 0.79
CA PHE A 24 -16.78 1.31 0.21
C PHE A 24 -17.47 2.50 -0.47
N GLY A 25 -17.00 3.70 -0.18
CA GLY A 25 -17.54 4.95 -0.72
C GLY A 25 -18.90 5.34 -0.17
N THR A 26 -19.37 4.72 0.94
CA THR A 26 -20.59 5.13 1.65
C THR A 26 -20.49 6.59 2.08
N VAL A 27 -19.37 6.97 2.70
CA VAL A 27 -19.05 8.37 2.95
C VAL A 27 -18.29 8.95 1.77
N LYS A 28 -18.74 10.10 1.28
CA LYS A 28 -18.08 10.83 0.19
C LYS A 28 -17.03 11.76 0.76
N ARG A 29 -15.82 11.67 0.22
CA ARG A 29 -14.74 12.64 0.45
C ARG A 29 -15.15 13.99 -0.14
N THR A 30 -15.45 14.94 0.73
CA THR A 30 -15.81 16.32 0.36
C THR A 30 -14.67 17.31 0.59
N LYS A 31 -13.73 16.97 1.49
CA LYS A 31 -12.59 17.79 1.87
C LYS A 31 -11.38 16.92 2.22
N ASP A 32 -10.21 17.53 2.18
CA ASP A 32 -8.91 16.91 2.45
C ASP A 32 -8.29 17.54 3.70
N GLU A 33 -8.81 17.20 4.88
CA GLU A 33 -8.30 17.74 6.16
C GLU A 33 -7.14 16.90 6.68
N TRP A 34 -5.97 17.13 6.07
CA TRP A 34 -4.72 16.53 6.50
C TRP A 34 -4.29 17.08 7.85
N ARG A 35 -3.83 16.19 8.72
CA ARG A 35 -3.32 16.57 10.05
C ARG A 35 -2.06 15.80 10.41
N GLN A 36 -1.24 16.43 11.23
CA GLN A 36 -0.15 15.77 11.92
C GLN A 36 -0.69 15.04 13.15
N GLU A 37 -0.12 13.89 13.46
CA GLU A 37 -0.42 13.21 14.73
C GLU A 37 0.19 13.99 15.91
N PRO A 38 -0.48 14.02 17.08
CA PRO A 38 0.00 14.74 18.26
C PRO A 38 1.24 14.05 18.89
N SER A 39 1.68 14.62 20.03
CA SER A 39 2.96 14.36 20.70
C SER A 39 3.51 12.93 20.59
N GLY A 40 4.76 12.80 20.11
CA GLY A 40 5.49 11.54 20.00
C GLY A 40 6.03 11.28 18.59
N ILE A 41 5.41 11.87 17.56
CA ILE A 41 5.89 11.85 16.17
C ILE A 41 6.48 13.21 15.81
N THR A 42 7.77 13.37 16.13
CA THR A 42 8.48 14.66 15.98
C THR A 42 8.98 14.92 14.56
N HIS A 43 9.08 13.87 13.73
CA HIS A 43 9.53 13.97 12.34
C HIS A 43 8.47 13.31 11.47
N GLN A 44 7.53 14.11 10.96
CA GLN A 44 6.51 13.73 9.98
C GLN A 44 6.32 14.87 9.00
N ALA A 45 5.77 14.59 7.83
CA ALA A 45 5.42 15.64 6.89
C ALA A 45 4.32 16.57 7.46
N SER A 46 4.17 17.72 6.81
CA SER A 46 3.17 18.76 7.08
C SER A 46 2.59 19.27 5.76
N ASP A 47 1.65 20.21 5.79
CA ASP A 47 1.18 20.85 4.55
C ASP A 47 2.31 21.59 3.83
N ASP A 48 3.22 22.22 4.57
CA ASP A 48 4.41 22.90 4.03
C ASP A 48 5.29 21.95 3.20
N ALA A 49 5.37 20.67 3.61
CA ALA A 49 6.13 19.67 2.86
C ALA A 49 5.58 19.37 1.45
N TYR A 50 4.29 19.65 1.23
CA TYR A 50 3.59 19.43 -0.03
C TYR A 50 3.12 20.74 -0.68
N GLU A 51 3.39 21.89 -0.06
CA GLU A 51 3.00 23.18 -0.61
C GLU A 51 3.64 23.35 -2.00
N ARG A 52 2.82 23.67 -3.01
CA ARG A 52 3.24 23.85 -4.41
C ARG A 52 3.89 22.61 -5.05
N GLN A 53 3.83 21.44 -4.42
CA GLN A 53 4.31 20.20 -5.03
C GLN A 53 3.30 19.67 -6.05
N THR A 54 3.75 19.55 -7.30
CA THR A 54 2.99 18.87 -8.37
C THR A 54 3.51 17.47 -8.64
N THR A 55 4.75 17.19 -8.23
CA THR A 55 5.46 15.94 -8.51
C THR A 55 5.00 14.81 -7.59
N TYR A 56 4.77 15.12 -6.31
CA TYR A 56 4.40 14.15 -5.28
C TYR A 56 3.05 14.50 -4.68
N ALA A 57 2.17 13.51 -4.64
CA ALA A 57 0.93 13.54 -3.89
C ALA A 57 1.16 12.96 -2.48
N LYS A 58 0.22 13.27 -1.58
CA LYS A 58 0.06 12.65 -0.27
C LYS A 58 -0.54 11.24 -0.45
N GLY A 59 0.30 10.27 -0.78
CA GLY A 59 -0.09 8.90 -1.14
C GLY A 59 -0.42 8.07 0.09
N HIS A 60 -1.66 7.60 0.21
CA HIS A 60 -2.13 6.88 1.39
C HIS A 60 -1.59 5.44 1.45
N LEU A 61 -1.25 4.94 2.64
CA LEU A 61 -1.05 3.50 2.86
C LEU A 61 -2.36 2.79 3.23
N LEU A 62 -3.19 3.39 4.09
CA LEU A 62 -4.60 3.03 4.25
C LEU A 62 -5.44 3.92 3.32
N PRO A 63 -5.96 3.39 2.19
CA PRO A 63 -6.62 4.23 1.20
C PRO A 63 -7.95 4.78 1.72
N ALA A 64 -8.17 6.09 1.55
CA ALA A 64 -9.37 6.79 2.02
C ALA A 64 -10.67 6.12 1.56
N GLU A 65 -10.79 5.76 0.28
CA GLU A 65 -12.00 5.11 -0.25
C GLU A 65 -12.18 3.69 0.32
N THR A 66 -11.09 2.96 0.60
CA THR A 66 -11.15 1.63 1.23
C THR A 66 -11.62 1.70 2.68
N TYR A 67 -11.45 2.83 3.36
CA TYR A 67 -11.85 3.03 4.76
C TYR A 67 -12.96 4.08 4.90
N SER A 68 -13.86 4.18 3.92
CA SER A 68 -14.91 5.23 3.86
C SER A 68 -16.29 4.75 4.33
N PHE A 69 -16.34 3.85 5.32
CA PHE A 69 -17.59 3.27 5.84
C PHE A 69 -18.38 4.25 6.71
N THR A 70 -17.67 5.10 7.46
CA THR A 70 -18.22 6.19 8.28
C THR A 70 -17.29 7.40 8.20
N ASP A 71 -17.74 8.58 8.65
CA ASP A 71 -16.93 9.80 8.64
C ASP A 71 -15.64 9.60 9.45
N GLY A 72 -15.75 9.07 10.68
CA GLY A 72 -14.58 8.78 11.50
C GLY A 72 -13.57 7.80 10.87
N HIS A 73 -14.02 6.83 10.07
CA HIS A 73 -13.10 5.96 9.32
C HIS A 73 -12.41 6.76 8.21
N LEU A 74 -13.17 7.50 7.39
CA LEU A 74 -12.60 8.30 6.31
C LEU A 74 -11.60 9.34 6.85
N ASP A 75 -12.01 10.11 7.86
CA ASP A 75 -11.19 11.14 8.47
C ASP A 75 -9.91 10.55 9.08
N SER A 76 -9.96 9.33 9.64
CA SER A 76 -8.77 8.65 10.18
C SER A 76 -7.65 8.44 9.15
N THR A 77 -7.96 8.43 7.85
CA THR A 77 -6.94 8.19 6.82
C THR A 77 -6.14 9.44 6.43
N PHE A 78 -6.63 10.65 6.78
CA PHE A 78 -6.01 11.92 6.42
C PHE A 78 -4.98 12.39 7.45
N THR A 79 -4.01 11.54 7.74
CA THR A 79 -2.90 11.85 8.63
C THR A 79 -1.57 11.71 7.89
N TYR A 80 -0.59 12.55 8.20
CA TYR A 80 0.75 12.43 7.59
C TYR A 80 1.46 11.13 7.99
N THR A 81 1.07 10.54 9.11
CA THR A 81 1.48 9.21 9.53
C THR A 81 0.84 8.06 8.74
N ASN A 82 -0.06 8.37 7.81
CA ASN A 82 -0.62 7.43 6.85
C ASN A 82 -0.25 7.76 5.39
N ALA A 83 0.60 8.77 5.15
CA ALA A 83 0.94 9.21 3.81
C ALA A 83 2.44 9.19 3.52
N VAL A 84 2.76 8.86 2.27
CA VAL A 84 4.12 8.88 1.72
C VAL A 84 4.17 9.79 0.49
N PRO A 85 5.32 10.40 0.14
CA PRO A 85 5.49 11.08 -1.13
C PRO A 85 5.35 10.10 -2.29
N GLN A 86 4.20 10.14 -2.97
CA GLN A 86 3.90 9.25 -4.08
C GLN A 86 3.85 10.04 -5.39
N LYS A 87 4.52 9.59 -6.45
CA LYS A 87 4.48 10.29 -7.75
C LYS A 87 3.03 10.49 -8.18
N THR A 88 2.61 11.74 -8.44
CA THR A 88 1.20 12.11 -8.62
C THR A 88 0.49 11.24 -9.67
N LYS A 89 1.14 11.02 -10.83
CA LYS A 89 0.59 10.19 -11.91
C LYS A 89 0.59 8.69 -11.64
N PHE A 90 1.45 8.22 -10.74
CA PHE A 90 1.41 6.84 -10.24
C PHE A 90 0.25 6.67 -9.27
N ASN A 91 0.15 7.57 -8.27
CA ASN A 91 -0.93 7.63 -7.28
C ASN A 91 -2.32 7.62 -7.92
N SER A 92 -2.61 8.62 -8.75
CA SER A 92 -3.93 8.76 -9.40
C SER A 92 -4.12 7.82 -10.61
N GLY A 93 -3.11 7.03 -10.94
CA GLY A 93 -3.07 6.18 -12.13
C GLY A 93 -3.08 4.71 -11.74
N ALA A 94 -1.96 4.03 -12.01
CA ALA A 94 -1.86 2.59 -11.83
C ALA A 94 -2.09 2.15 -10.37
N TRP A 95 -1.66 2.93 -9.38
CA TRP A 95 -1.85 2.61 -7.97
C TRP A 95 -3.34 2.62 -7.58
N SER A 96 -4.04 3.73 -7.84
CA SER A 96 -5.49 3.84 -7.62
C SER A 96 -6.31 2.75 -8.31
N GLN A 97 -5.89 2.31 -9.50
CA GLN A 97 -6.54 1.18 -10.19
C GLN A 97 -6.41 -0.13 -9.39
N TYR A 98 -5.24 -0.43 -8.84
CA TYR A 98 -5.06 -1.62 -8.00
C TYR A 98 -5.79 -1.52 -6.67
N GLU A 99 -5.85 -0.33 -6.06
CA GLU A 99 -6.70 -0.12 -4.87
C GLU A 99 -8.16 -0.45 -5.17
N ARG A 100 -8.66 -0.05 -6.35
CA ARG A 100 -10.01 -0.41 -6.81
C ARG A 100 -10.16 -1.91 -7.02
N GLU A 101 -9.19 -2.60 -7.63
CA GLU A 101 -9.29 -4.05 -7.80
C GLU A 101 -9.24 -4.82 -6.48
N ILE A 102 -8.53 -4.29 -5.47
CA ILE A 102 -8.55 -4.83 -4.11
C ILE A 102 -9.94 -4.68 -3.51
N ARG A 103 -10.59 -3.51 -3.66
CA ARG A 103 -11.98 -3.31 -3.24
C ARG A 103 -12.92 -4.28 -3.97
N ASN A 104 -12.79 -4.43 -5.28
CA ASN A 104 -13.57 -5.40 -6.07
C ASN A 104 -13.38 -6.84 -5.54
N TYR A 105 -12.15 -7.26 -5.26
CA TYR A 105 -11.89 -8.58 -4.69
C TYR A 105 -12.54 -8.75 -3.31
N ALA A 106 -12.47 -7.73 -2.46
CA ALA A 106 -13.12 -7.75 -1.15
C ALA A 106 -14.65 -7.92 -1.28
N THR A 107 -15.30 -7.11 -2.12
CA THR A 107 -16.76 -7.09 -2.30
C THR A 107 -17.27 -8.32 -3.04
N LEU A 108 -16.63 -8.71 -4.14
CA LEU A 108 -17.18 -9.70 -5.07
C LEU A 108 -16.73 -11.13 -4.76
N THR A 109 -15.61 -11.30 -4.07
CA THR A 109 -15.01 -12.63 -3.86
C THR A 109 -14.78 -12.97 -2.39
N CYS A 110 -14.15 -12.09 -1.61
CA CYS A 110 -13.79 -12.46 -0.25
C CYS A 110 -15.02 -12.53 0.67
N SER A 111 -15.80 -11.44 0.71
CA SER A 111 -16.98 -11.33 1.58
C SER A 111 -18.12 -12.28 1.19
N THR A 112 -18.32 -12.54 -0.11
CA THR A 112 -19.33 -13.48 -0.62
C THR A 112 -19.07 -14.92 -0.17
N LYS A 113 -17.82 -15.24 0.17
CA LYS A 113 -17.41 -16.53 0.72
C LYS A 113 -17.31 -16.54 2.26
N GLY A 114 -17.83 -15.50 2.94
CA GLY A 114 -17.79 -15.38 4.40
C GLY A 114 -16.44 -14.96 4.97
N GLY A 115 -15.52 -14.46 4.14
CA GLY A 115 -14.19 -14.06 4.56
C GLY A 115 -14.08 -12.58 4.96
N ASN A 116 -13.18 -12.30 5.90
CA ASN A 116 -12.64 -10.96 6.14
C ASN A 116 -11.34 -10.79 5.36
N LEU A 117 -11.13 -9.63 4.75
CA LEU A 117 -9.92 -9.34 3.99
C LEU A 117 -8.92 -8.59 4.87
N PHE A 118 -7.81 -9.25 5.20
CA PHE A 118 -6.68 -8.65 5.92
C PHE A 118 -5.70 -8.08 4.90
N LEU A 119 -5.32 -6.82 5.09
CA LEU A 119 -4.47 -6.07 4.16
C LEU A 119 -3.29 -5.48 4.89
N ILE A 120 -2.15 -5.46 4.20
CA ILE A 120 -0.96 -4.74 4.61
C ILE A 120 -0.48 -3.98 3.39
N THR A 121 -0.47 -2.65 3.49
CA THR A 121 0.09 -1.78 2.45
C THR A 121 1.32 -1.09 3.01
N GLY A 122 2.42 -1.09 2.26
CA GLY A 122 3.68 -0.55 2.73
C GLY A 122 4.58 -0.02 1.63
N ILE A 123 5.75 0.43 2.05
CA ILE A 123 6.82 0.92 1.19
C ILE A 123 7.99 -0.05 1.14
N SER A 124 8.84 0.11 0.12
CA SER A 124 10.14 -0.55 0.05
C SER A 124 11.17 0.36 -0.63
N GLU A 125 12.43 0.16 -0.25
CA GLU A 125 13.61 0.72 -0.91
C GLU A 125 13.99 -0.04 -2.18
N ALA A 126 13.39 -1.20 -2.42
CA ALA A 126 13.59 -1.96 -3.65
C ALA A 126 12.93 -1.27 -4.84
N HIS A 127 13.64 -1.30 -5.95
CA HIS A 127 13.10 -1.06 -7.28
C HIS A 127 12.93 -2.41 -7.97
N ILE A 128 11.75 -2.66 -8.54
CA ILE A 128 11.44 -3.90 -9.24
C ILE A 128 11.77 -3.78 -10.72
N GLU A 129 12.59 -4.68 -11.21
CA GLU A 129 12.97 -4.81 -12.61
C GLU A 129 12.42 -6.12 -13.16
N GLN A 130 11.88 -6.07 -14.38
CA GLN A 130 11.39 -7.25 -15.08
C GLN A 130 12.34 -7.57 -16.22
N ASP A 131 12.84 -8.80 -16.26
CA ASP A 131 13.71 -9.25 -17.34
C ASP A 131 12.90 -9.59 -18.62
N LYS A 132 13.62 -9.93 -19.70
CA LYS A 132 12.99 -10.29 -20.99
C LYS A 132 12.13 -11.56 -20.92
N ALA A 133 12.36 -12.42 -19.94
CA ALA A 133 11.58 -13.63 -19.70
C ALA A 133 10.36 -13.37 -18.80
N GLY A 134 10.21 -12.14 -18.30
CA GLY A 134 9.12 -11.73 -17.42
C GLY A 134 9.38 -11.96 -15.93
N ALA A 135 10.57 -12.44 -15.55
CA ALA A 135 10.93 -12.65 -14.16
C ALA A 135 11.20 -11.31 -13.46
N LEU A 136 10.74 -11.21 -12.22
CA LEU A 136 10.82 -10.00 -11.41
C LEU A 136 12.00 -10.09 -10.44
N ASN A 137 12.82 -9.04 -10.42
CA ASN A 137 13.97 -8.91 -9.55
C ASN A 137 13.87 -7.63 -8.73
N ALA A 138 14.24 -7.69 -7.46
CA ALA A 138 14.33 -6.52 -6.59
C ALA A 138 15.77 -6.02 -6.56
N VAL A 139 15.96 -4.74 -6.88
CA VAL A 139 17.26 -4.05 -6.88
C VAL A 139 17.23 -2.93 -5.86
N GLN A 140 18.18 -2.91 -4.92
CA GLN A 140 18.29 -1.82 -3.97
C GLN A 140 18.76 -0.55 -4.68
N LYS A 141 18.01 0.55 -4.49
CA LYS A 141 18.40 1.88 -4.95
C LYS A 141 18.34 2.83 -3.75
N GLY A 142 19.32 3.73 -3.61
CA GLY A 142 19.37 4.67 -2.49
C GLY A 142 18.09 5.50 -2.40
N LEU A 143 17.66 5.87 -1.19
CA LEU A 143 16.46 6.70 -1.01
C LEU A 143 16.67 8.12 -1.51
N GLU A 144 15.60 8.69 -2.06
CA GLU A 144 15.49 10.12 -2.35
C GLU A 144 14.68 10.80 -1.24
N PHE A 145 14.79 12.12 -1.14
CA PHE A 145 14.12 12.89 -0.10
C PHE A 145 13.51 14.16 -0.68
N MET A 146 12.28 14.46 -0.27
CA MET A 146 11.75 15.83 -0.33
C MET A 146 12.46 16.65 0.75
N LYS A 147 12.74 17.92 0.45
CA LYS A 147 13.52 18.82 1.31
C LYS A 147 12.72 20.08 1.66
N PRO A 148 11.68 19.97 2.49
CA PRO A 148 10.99 21.15 3.02
C PRO A 148 11.84 21.87 4.07
N SER A 149 11.35 22.98 4.58
CA SER A 149 12.04 23.86 5.55
C SER A 149 12.33 23.18 6.89
N GLU A 150 11.45 22.29 7.37
CA GLU A 150 11.61 21.62 8.67
C GLU A 150 12.52 20.39 8.58
N TYR A 151 12.04 19.30 7.97
CA TYR A 151 12.74 18.01 7.95
C TYR A 151 12.62 17.31 6.60
N ASN A 152 13.68 16.60 6.21
CA ASN A 152 13.66 15.79 4.99
C ASN A 152 12.65 14.66 5.08
N ILE A 153 11.81 14.48 4.07
CA ILE A 153 10.80 13.41 4.00
C ILE A 153 11.22 12.41 2.94
N ALA A 154 11.42 11.14 3.33
CA ALA A 154 11.85 10.10 2.41
C ALA A 154 10.82 9.83 1.32
N ILE A 155 11.30 9.53 0.12
CA ILE A 155 10.50 9.16 -1.03
C ILE A 155 10.71 7.66 -1.26
N PRO A 156 9.68 6.82 -1.05
CA PRO A 156 9.83 5.38 -1.22
C PRO A 156 10.12 5.03 -2.68
N ARG A 157 10.94 4.00 -2.91
CA ARG A 157 11.26 3.51 -4.27
C ARG A 157 10.11 2.70 -4.87
N SER A 158 9.42 1.93 -4.04
CA SER A 158 8.21 1.20 -4.41
C SER A 158 7.19 1.19 -3.27
N MET A 159 5.95 0.92 -3.64
CA MET A 159 4.83 0.65 -2.74
C MET A 159 4.27 -0.73 -3.03
N TRP A 160 3.72 -1.39 -2.03
CA TRP A 160 3.17 -2.73 -2.16
C TRP A 160 1.93 -2.91 -1.29
N THR A 161 1.06 -3.82 -1.72
CA THR A 161 -0.06 -4.30 -0.89
C THR A 161 -0.09 -5.83 -0.94
N ALA A 162 -0.12 -6.45 0.24
CA ALA A 162 -0.43 -7.86 0.41
C ALA A 162 -1.83 -7.99 1.00
N GLY A 163 -2.61 -8.94 0.50
CA GLY A 163 -3.95 -9.22 1.00
C GLY A 163 -4.17 -10.71 1.23
N CYS A 164 -4.90 -11.05 2.29
CA CYS A 164 -5.34 -12.41 2.56
C CYS A 164 -6.79 -12.44 3.03
N CYS A 165 -7.64 -13.12 2.27
CA CYS A 165 -9.02 -13.38 2.61
C CYS A 165 -9.10 -14.57 3.55
N ILE A 166 -9.61 -14.37 4.77
CA ILE A 166 -9.64 -15.38 5.83
C ILE A 166 -11.08 -15.61 6.28
N HIS A 167 -11.54 -16.85 6.17
CA HIS A 167 -12.78 -17.32 6.76
C HIS A 167 -12.53 -17.81 8.20
N PRO A 168 -13.43 -17.54 9.17
CA PRO A 168 -13.24 -17.93 10.56
C PRO A 168 -12.94 -19.42 10.78
N THR A 169 -13.59 -20.30 10.01
CA THR A 169 -13.41 -21.77 10.14
C THR A 169 -12.51 -22.39 9.06
N ALA A 170 -12.64 -21.99 7.79
CA ALA A 170 -11.89 -22.58 6.69
C ALA A 170 -10.45 -22.02 6.57
N GLY A 171 -10.14 -20.93 7.27
CA GLY A 171 -8.86 -20.23 7.17
C GLY A 171 -8.73 -19.46 5.85
N ALA A 172 -7.51 -19.40 5.30
CA ALA A 172 -7.24 -18.65 4.07
C ALA A 172 -8.02 -19.19 2.86
N LEU A 173 -8.85 -18.32 2.28
CA LEU A 173 -9.63 -18.58 1.07
C LEU A 173 -8.91 -18.12 -0.20
N GLY A 174 -8.07 -17.10 -0.08
CA GLY A 174 -7.25 -16.57 -1.17
C GLY A 174 -6.32 -15.48 -0.67
N ALA A 175 -5.21 -15.30 -1.36
CA ALA A 175 -4.19 -14.30 -1.03
C ALA A 175 -3.58 -13.73 -2.31
N PHE A 176 -3.16 -12.48 -2.24
CA PHE A 176 -2.52 -11.78 -3.36
C PHE A 176 -1.44 -10.85 -2.84
N ALA A 177 -0.53 -10.47 -3.73
CA ALA A 177 0.42 -9.41 -3.49
C ALA A 177 0.63 -8.61 -4.77
N VAL A 178 0.76 -7.30 -4.62
CA VAL A 178 1.10 -6.38 -5.70
C VAL A 178 2.19 -5.43 -5.23
N ILE A 179 3.10 -5.07 -6.12
CA ILE A 179 4.17 -4.11 -5.86
C ILE A 179 4.35 -3.22 -7.08
N GLY A 180 4.53 -1.93 -6.85
CA GLY A 180 4.77 -0.98 -7.92
C GLY A 180 5.86 0.00 -7.58
N ASN A 181 6.69 0.29 -8.57
CA ASN A 181 7.71 1.31 -8.44
C ASN A 181 7.03 2.68 -8.37
N ASN A 182 7.42 3.52 -7.41
CA ASN A 182 6.90 4.86 -7.17
C ASN A 182 7.37 5.85 -8.25
N LEU A 183 6.97 5.57 -9.48
CA LEU A 183 7.43 6.15 -10.72
C LEU A 183 6.25 6.23 -11.66
N TYR A 184 6.28 7.20 -12.56
CA TYR A 184 5.35 7.22 -13.68
C TYR A 184 6.12 7.01 -14.98
N SER A 185 5.68 6.04 -15.76
CA SER A 185 6.13 5.83 -17.13
C SER A 185 4.93 5.61 -18.04
N LYS A 186 4.95 6.22 -19.23
CA LYS A 186 3.93 5.97 -20.27
C LYS A 186 4.15 4.66 -21.01
N SER A 187 5.38 4.13 -20.98
CA SER A 187 5.81 2.99 -21.79
C SER A 187 6.27 1.80 -20.97
N ALA A 188 6.69 2.00 -19.72
CA ALA A 188 7.19 0.95 -18.84
C ALA A 188 6.15 0.54 -17.81
N ILE A 189 6.03 -0.77 -17.60
CA ILE A 189 5.24 -1.34 -16.52
C ILE A 189 5.83 -0.89 -15.18
N ASN A 190 4.99 -0.32 -14.33
CA ASN A 190 5.36 0.14 -13.00
C ASN A 190 4.54 -0.54 -11.89
N MET A 191 3.65 -1.47 -12.23
CA MET A 191 2.89 -2.30 -11.29
C MET A 191 3.05 -3.78 -11.65
N PHE A 192 3.32 -4.59 -10.65
CA PHE A 192 3.58 -6.01 -10.79
C PHE A 192 2.72 -6.80 -9.81
N GLN A 193 2.09 -7.86 -10.31
CA GLN A 193 1.46 -8.85 -9.45
C GLN A 193 2.47 -9.92 -9.08
N THR A 194 2.40 -10.37 -7.84
CA THR A 194 3.32 -11.34 -7.28
C THR A 194 2.61 -12.21 -6.24
N THR A 195 3.31 -13.20 -5.70
CA THR A 195 2.82 -14.03 -4.61
C THR A 195 3.25 -13.43 -3.27
N VAL A 196 2.56 -13.76 -2.17
CA VAL A 196 2.96 -13.32 -0.83
C VAL A 196 4.42 -13.76 -0.50
N PRO A 197 4.85 -15.00 -0.80
CA PRO A 197 6.25 -15.40 -0.64
C PRO A 197 7.24 -14.58 -1.48
N GLN A 198 6.92 -14.33 -2.75
CA GLN A 198 7.83 -13.60 -3.64
C GLN A 198 7.91 -12.12 -3.25
N LEU A 199 6.79 -11.49 -2.85
CA LEU A 199 6.80 -10.17 -2.24
C LEU A 199 7.71 -10.14 -1.00
N LYS A 200 7.55 -11.09 -0.07
CA LYS A 200 8.44 -11.20 1.09
C LYS A 200 9.91 -11.25 0.67
N GLY A 201 10.24 -12.01 -0.38
CA GLY A 201 11.58 -12.05 -0.96
C GLY A 201 12.06 -10.68 -1.44
N PHE A 202 11.22 -9.92 -2.16
CA PHE A 202 11.57 -8.56 -2.60
C PHE A 202 11.77 -7.59 -1.45
N LEU A 203 10.97 -7.72 -0.39
CA LEU A 203 11.07 -6.84 0.79
C LEU A 203 12.35 -7.08 1.61
N LEU A 204 12.99 -8.24 1.45
CA LEU A 204 14.33 -8.48 2.00
C LEU A 204 15.42 -7.72 1.23
N THR A 205 15.11 -7.16 0.06
CA THR A 205 15.99 -6.22 -0.65
C THR A 205 15.63 -4.79 -0.23
N GLY A 206 16.61 -4.04 0.29
CA GLY A 206 16.39 -2.69 0.85
C GLY A 206 16.90 -2.51 2.28
N VAL A 207 17.99 -3.21 2.61
CA VAL A 207 18.39 -3.56 3.98
C VAL A 207 19.07 -2.42 4.75
N GLN A 208 18.80 -1.15 4.40
CA GLN A 208 19.29 -0.02 5.20
C GLN A 208 18.24 0.61 6.11
N GLY A 209 16.95 0.25 5.97
CA GLY A 209 15.92 0.65 6.94
C GLY A 209 14.79 -0.34 7.14
N PHE A 210 14.45 -1.15 6.13
CA PHE A 210 13.26 -2.02 6.21
C PHE A 210 13.56 -3.50 6.08
N GLY A 211 13.44 -4.19 7.23
CA GLY A 211 13.40 -5.64 7.28
C GLY A 211 14.76 -6.28 7.47
N GLY A 212 15.26 -6.18 8.71
CA GLY A 212 16.04 -7.29 9.25
C GLY A 212 15.36 -8.64 8.94
N PRO A 213 16.03 -9.79 9.15
CA PRO A 213 15.60 -11.11 8.66
C PRO A 213 14.17 -11.59 9.04
N ALA A 214 13.41 -10.80 9.80
CA ALA A 214 12.10 -11.06 10.39
C ALA A 214 10.89 -10.46 9.64
N ILE A 215 10.93 -10.21 8.32
CA ILE A 215 9.69 -9.86 7.60
C ILE A 215 8.74 -11.07 7.57
N ALA A 216 7.59 -10.93 8.20
CA ALA A 216 6.51 -11.93 8.19
C ALA A 216 5.19 -11.30 7.76
N LEU A 217 4.73 -11.65 6.56
CA LEU A 217 3.41 -11.27 6.07
C LEU A 217 2.41 -12.34 6.51
N PHE A 218 1.41 -11.93 7.29
CA PHE A 218 0.37 -12.80 7.86
C PHE A 218 0.91 -13.97 8.73
N PRO A 219 1.77 -13.73 9.74
CA PRO A 219 2.37 -14.80 10.55
C PRO A 219 1.35 -15.71 11.25
N GLY A 220 0.18 -15.18 11.61
CA GLY A 220 -0.91 -15.96 12.21
C GLY A 220 -1.71 -16.81 11.22
N ASN A 221 -1.48 -16.67 9.90
CA ASN A 221 -2.21 -17.37 8.85
C ASN A 221 -1.25 -17.85 7.75
N PRO A 222 -0.42 -18.87 8.00
CA PRO A 222 0.62 -19.31 7.05
C PRO A 222 0.07 -19.76 5.69
N LYS A 223 -1.20 -20.20 5.62
CA LYS A 223 -1.89 -20.52 4.35
C LYS A 223 -2.06 -19.30 3.42
N CYS A 224 -1.87 -18.08 3.89
CA CYS A 224 -1.80 -16.89 3.03
C CYS A 224 -0.58 -16.90 2.11
N SER A 225 0.44 -17.72 2.41
CA SER A 225 1.62 -17.93 1.59
C SER A 225 1.54 -19.17 0.68
N ASP A 226 0.43 -19.91 0.72
CA ASP A 226 0.24 -21.12 -0.08
C ASP A 226 -0.03 -20.76 -1.55
N PRO A 227 0.76 -21.27 -2.52
CA PRO A 227 0.53 -21.05 -3.95
C PRO A 227 -0.88 -21.45 -4.41
N ALA A 228 -1.52 -22.45 -3.78
CA ALA A 228 -2.89 -22.84 -4.10
C ALA A 228 -3.94 -21.79 -3.68
N LYS A 229 -3.55 -20.81 -2.87
CA LYS A 229 -4.38 -19.67 -2.47
C LYS A 229 -4.11 -18.41 -3.29
N GLN A 230 -3.19 -18.45 -4.25
CA GLN A 230 -2.85 -17.27 -5.04
C GLN A 230 -4.06 -16.75 -5.84
N VAL A 231 -4.26 -15.45 -5.76
CA VAL A 231 -5.24 -14.68 -6.54
C VAL A 231 -4.49 -13.65 -7.37
N TYR A 232 -4.89 -13.52 -8.63
CA TYR A 232 -4.45 -12.44 -9.51
C TYR A 232 -5.58 -11.44 -9.67
N LEU A 233 -5.34 -10.21 -9.24
CA LEU A 233 -6.22 -9.06 -9.44
C LEU A 233 -6.22 -8.69 -10.93
N ARG A 234 -7.36 -8.31 -11.49
CA ARG A 234 -7.46 -7.95 -12.91
C ARG A 234 -7.67 -6.45 -13.03
N PRO A 235 -6.61 -5.63 -13.20
CA PRO A 235 -6.81 -4.21 -13.46
C PRO A 235 -7.66 -4.04 -14.73
N ALA A 236 -8.72 -3.24 -14.63
CA ALA A 236 -9.50 -2.86 -15.81
C ALA A 236 -8.57 -2.33 -16.92
N PRO A 237 -8.83 -2.63 -18.20
CA PRO A 237 -8.08 -2.02 -19.29
C PRO A 237 -8.11 -0.50 -19.14
N SER A 238 -6.97 0.17 -19.30
CA SER A 238 -6.92 1.63 -19.35
C SER A 238 -7.86 2.11 -20.46
N LYS A 239 -8.95 2.79 -20.08
CA LYS A 239 -9.84 3.49 -21.01
C LYS A 239 -9.13 4.68 -21.63
#